data_AF-A0A4Y2IY22-F1
#
_entry.id   AF-A0A4Y2IY22-F1
#
_cell.length_a   1.000
_cell.length_b   1.000
_cell.length_c   1.000
_cell.angle_alpha   90.00
_cell.angle_beta   90.00
_cell.angle_gamma   90.00
#
_symmetry.space_group_name_H-M   'P 1'
#
loop_
_entity.id
_entity.type
_entity.pdbx_description
1 polymer ?
#
loop_
_entity_poly.entity_id
_entity_poly.type
_entity_poly.pdbx_seq_one_letter_code
_entity_poly.pdbx_strand_id
1 'polypeptide(L)'
;MKNASDGEVADADSTDITVSGDGTCKIRGHTSQIGDCTAIGADTGMVIDVEDLSKACKGCSLWKGARLGSAFKEWHARMARVRKPNWLIW
;
A
#
# COMPACT_ATOMS: atom_id res chain seq x y z
N MET A 1 15.92 -36.04 -24.16
CA MET A 1 15.05 -34.86 -24.33
C MET A 1 13.68 -35.23 -23.81
N LYS A 2 13.26 -34.64 -22.68
CA LYS A 2 11.88 -34.70 -22.21
C LYS A 2 11.36 -33.27 -22.33
N ASN A 3 10.35 -33.09 -23.15
CA ASN A 3 9.73 -31.79 -23.36
C ASN A 3 8.70 -31.62 -22.24
N ALA A 4 8.95 -30.69 -21.32
CA ALA A 4 7.95 -30.25 -20.35
C ALA A 4 7.08 -29.19 -21.03
N SER A 5 6.12 -29.64 -21.82
CA SER A 5 4.93 -28.83 -22.10
C SER A 5 3.98 -29.06 -20.93
N ASP A 6 4.25 -28.40 -19.82
CA ASP A 6 3.27 -28.24 -18.76
C ASP A 6 2.19 -27.34 -19.36
N GLY A 7 1.02 -27.93 -19.58
CA GLY A 7 -0.12 -27.24 -20.15
C GLY A 7 -0.50 -26.06 -19.26
N GLU A 8 -0.51 -24.88 -19.86
CA GLU A 8 -1.25 -23.73 -19.36
C GLU A 8 -2.73 -24.13 -19.40
N VAL A 9 -3.23 -24.65 -18.28
CA VAL A 9 -4.66 -24.77 -18.05
C VAL A 9 -5.19 -23.36 -17.87
N ALA A 10 -5.73 -22.80 -18.95
CA ALA A 10 -6.48 -21.56 -18.94
C ALA A 10 -7.65 -21.72 -17.95
N ASP A 11 -7.47 -21.15 -16.77
CA ASP A 11 -8.47 -21.09 -15.71
C ASP A 11 -9.48 -19.98 -16.06
N ALA A 12 -10.36 -20.29 -17.00
CA ALA A 12 -11.29 -19.30 -17.57
C ALA A 12 -12.46 -18.92 -16.63
N ASP A 13 -12.57 -19.57 -15.46
CA ASP A 13 -13.64 -19.36 -14.48
C ASP A 13 -13.14 -19.01 -13.06
N SER A 14 -11.84 -18.80 -12.89
CA SER A 14 -11.28 -18.39 -11.60
C SER A 14 -11.49 -16.90 -11.33
N THR A 15 -12.00 -16.60 -10.14
CA THR A 15 -12.08 -15.24 -9.60
C THR A 15 -10.76 -14.78 -8.95
N ASP A 16 -9.72 -15.59 -9.02
CA ASP A 16 -8.44 -15.27 -8.39
C ASP A 16 -7.70 -14.21 -9.20
N ILE A 17 -7.15 -13.23 -8.49
CA ILE A 17 -6.39 -12.15 -9.10
C ILE A 17 -4.91 -12.40 -8.81
N THR A 18 -4.15 -12.70 -9.86
CA THR A 18 -2.70 -12.78 -9.75
C THR A 18 -2.12 -11.37 -9.74
N VAL A 19 -1.27 -11.07 -8.75
CA VAL A 19 -0.63 -9.76 -8.60
C VAL A 19 0.88 -9.88 -8.53
N SER A 20 1.56 -8.94 -9.17
CA SER A 20 2.97 -8.63 -8.96
C SER A 20 3.08 -7.43 -8.04
N GLY A 21 3.97 -7.48 -7.05
CA GLY A 21 4.24 -6.36 -6.14
C GLY A 21 5.55 -5.68 -6.49
N ASP A 22 5.52 -4.37 -6.69
CA ASP A 22 6.73 -3.54 -6.80
C ASP A 22 6.66 -2.40 -5.77
N GLY A 23 7.80 -1.93 -5.30
CA GLY A 23 7.84 -0.86 -4.33
C GLY A 23 9.22 -0.27 -4.17
N THR A 24 9.27 1.01 -3.81
CA THR A 24 10.52 1.68 -3.48
C THR A 24 10.51 2.09 -2.02
N CYS A 25 11.62 1.86 -1.34
CA CYS A 25 11.85 2.38 0.01
C CYS A 25 13.07 3.28 -0.02
N LYS A 26 12.85 4.55 0.30
CA LYS A 26 13.89 5.56 0.45
C LYS A 26 14.05 5.91 1.91
N ILE A 27 15.29 5.86 2.38
CA ILE A 27 15.64 6.40 3.68
C ILE A 27 15.98 7.88 3.48
N ARG A 28 15.20 8.78 4.06
CA ARG A 28 15.50 10.21 4.14
C ARG A 28 16.17 10.52 5.49
N GLY A 29 17.48 10.69 5.48
CA GLY A 29 18.30 10.95 6.69
C GLY A 29 18.52 9.69 7.53
N HIS A 30 18.68 9.83 8.85
CA HIS A 30 18.89 8.68 9.76
C HIS A 30 17.60 8.07 10.34
N THR A 31 16.43 8.67 10.11
CA THR A 31 15.22 8.37 10.89
C THR A 31 13.93 8.26 10.10
N SER A 32 13.89 8.63 8.82
CA SER A 32 12.65 8.64 8.04
C SER A 32 12.68 7.59 6.93
N GLN A 33 11.94 6.50 7.13
CA GLN A 33 11.58 5.60 6.03
C GLN A 33 10.38 6.24 5.32
N ILE A 34 10.54 6.46 4.02
CA ILE A 34 9.48 6.83 3.10
C ILE A 34 9.51 5.77 2.02
N GLY A 35 8.43 5.03 1.85
CA GLY A 35 8.35 4.05 0.79
C GLY A 35 6.94 3.90 0.29
N ASP A 36 6.83 3.46 -0.95
CA ASP A 36 5.58 3.15 -1.60
C ASP A 36 5.62 1.72 -2.12
N CYS A 37 4.50 1.02 -1.99
CA CYS A 37 4.27 -0.32 -2.49
C CYS A 37 3.07 -0.29 -3.44
N THR A 38 3.19 -0.98 -4.56
CA THR A 38 2.22 -1.00 -5.65
C THR A 38 1.89 -2.46 -5.95
N ALA A 39 0.62 -2.82 -5.89
CA ALA A 39 0.11 -4.10 -6.38
C ALA A 39 -0.33 -3.92 -7.84
N ILE A 40 0.24 -4.71 -8.74
CA ILE A 40 0.03 -4.65 -10.19
C ILE A 40 -0.61 -5.97 -10.62
N GLY A 41 -1.73 -5.94 -11.33
CA GLY A 41 -2.33 -7.15 -11.89
C GLY A 41 -1.38 -7.81 -12.88
N ALA A 42 -1.05 -9.09 -12.68
CA ALA A 42 -0.07 -9.78 -13.51
C ALA A 42 -0.53 -9.87 -14.97
N ASP A 43 -1.83 -10.04 -15.21
CA ASP A 43 -2.40 -10.21 -16.55
C ASP A 43 -2.63 -8.87 -17.26
N THR A 44 -2.99 -7.83 -16.51
CA THR A 44 -3.35 -6.51 -17.07
C THR A 44 -2.16 -5.55 -17.10
N GLY A 45 -1.14 -5.76 -16.27
CA GLY A 45 -0.09 -4.79 -16.00
C GLY A 45 -0.59 -3.50 -15.35
N MET A 46 -1.85 -3.46 -14.91
CA MET A 46 -2.46 -2.27 -14.31
C MET A 46 -2.30 -2.27 -12.79
N VAL A 47 -2.12 -1.07 -12.22
CA VAL A 47 -2.06 -0.88 -10.77
C VAL A 47 -3.44 -1.12 -10.17
N ILE A 48 -3.52 -2.05 -9.24
CA ILE A 48 -4.74 -2.42 -8.50
C ILE A 48 -4.82 -1.62 -7.19
N ASP A 49 -3.71 -1.54 -6.46
CA ASP A 49 -3.64 -0.79 -5.20
C ASP A 49 -2.25 -0.19 -4.98
N VAL A 50 -2.21 0.88 -4.18
CA VAL A 50 -0.98 1.59 -3.80
C VAL A 50 -1.01 1.91 -2.31
N GLU A 51 0.07 1.58 -1.62
CA GLU A 51 0.27 1.93 -0.22
C GLU A 51 1.51 2.80 -0.04
N ASP A 52 1.37 3.95 0.63
CA ASP A 52 2.46 4.85 0.98
C ASP A 52 2.75 4.80 2.49
N LEU A 53 3.95 4.33 2.82
CA LEU A 53 4.53 4.27 4.14
C LEU A 53 5.41 5.50 4.38
N SER A 54 4.84 6.49 5.04
CA SER A 54 5.55 7.73 5.35
C SER A 54 5.31 8.21 6.78
N LYS A 55 6.38 8.74 7.41
CA LYS A 55 6.31 9.51 8.66
C LYS A 55 5.84 10.95 8.45
N ALA A 56 5.64 11.37 7.19
CA ALA A 56 5.17 12.69 6.81
C ALA A 56 3.81 12.57 6.10
N CYS A 57 2.81 13.31 6.58
CA CYS A 57 1.49 13.35 5.96
C CYS A 57 1.05 14.81 5.85
N LYS A 58 0.62 15.24 4.65
CA LYS A 58 0.12 16.61 4.42
C LYS A 58 -1.09 16.92 5.31
N GLY A 59 -1.99 15.95 5.52
CA GLY A 59 -3.11 16.09 6.45
C GLY A 59 -2.65 16.37 7.88
N CYS A 60 -1.64 15.63 8.36
CA CYS A 60 -1.03 15.87 9.67
C CYS A 60 -0.29 17.21 9.75
N SER A 61 0.32 17.68 8.67
CA SER A 61 0.96 19.00 8.60
C SER A 61 -0.04 20.16 8.63
N LEU A 62 -1.27 19.96 8.17
CA LEU A 62 -2.34 20.97 8.18
C LEU A 62 -3.02 21.12 9.54
N TRP A 63 -2.86 20.18 10.46
CA TRP A 63 -3.39 20.29 11.81
C TRP A 63 -2.64 21.37 12.60
N LYS A 64 -3.35 22.45 12.93
CA LYS A 64 -2.81 23.59 13.70
C LYS A 64 -3.07 23.51 15.20
N GLY A 65 -3.84 22.52 15.66
CA GLY A 65 -4.18 22.33 17.07
C GLY A 65 -3.09 21.60 17.84
N ALA A 66 -3.25 21.48 19.17
CA ALA A 66 -2.42 20.59 19.97
C ALA A 66 -2.57 19.13 19.49
N ARG A 67 -1.49 18.34 19.54
CA ARG A 67 -1.53 16.90 19.26
C ARG A 67 -2.03 16.06 20.44
N LEU A 68 -2.49 16.73 21.49
CA LEU A 68 -2.96 16.14 22.73
C LEU A 68 -4.38 16.62 22.98
N GLY A 69 -5.21 15.75 23.55
CA GLY A 69 -6.60 16.07 23.90
C GLY A 69 -7.66 15.41 23.00
N SER A 70 -8.93 15.60 23.38
CA SER A 70 -10.10 15.02 22.71
C SER A 70 -10.23 15.50 21.27
N ALA A 71 -10.02 16.80 21.01
CA ALA A 71 -10.10 17.40 19.68
C ALA A 71 -9.13 16.75 18.68
N PHE A 72 -7.90 16.44 19.11
CA PHE A 72 -6.94 15.72 18.27
C PHE A 72 -7.38 14.27 18.02
N LYS A 73 -7.89 13.57 19.05
CA LYS A 73 -8.37 12.18 18.90
C LYS A 73 -9.53 12.09 17.92
N GLU A 74 -10.51 12.98 18.02
CA GLU A 74 -11.65 13.04 17.09
C GLU A 74 -11.21 13.35 15.67
N TRP A 75 -10.34 14.35 15.50
CA TRP A 75 -9.76 14.68 14.20
C TRP A 75 -8.97 13.51 13.63
N HIS A 76 -8.12 12.87 14.43
CA HIS A 76 -7.30 11.74 14.01
C HIS A 76 -8.16 10.54 13.62
N ALA A 77 -9.22 10.23 14.38
CA ALA A 77 -10.17 9.17 14.04
C ALA A 77 -10.91 9.45 12.72
N ARG A 78 -11.29 10.72 12.46
CA ARG A 78 -11.86 11.12 11.18
C ARG A 78 -10.87 10.95 10.03
N MET A 79 -9.61 11.34 10.22
CA MET A 79 -8.56 11.22 9.21
C MET A 79 -8.11 9.76 9.00
N ALA A 80 -8.25 8.90 10.00
CA ALA A 80 -7.97 7.46 9.89
C ALA A 80 -8.93 6.71 8.95
N ARG A 81 -10.06 7.30 8.56
CA ARG A 81 -10.93 6.75 7.50
C ARG A 81 -10.42 7.08 6.10
N VAL A 82 -9.67 8.17 5.97
CA VAL A 82 -9.03 8.60 4.71
C VAL A 82 -7.68 7.91 4.55
N ARG A 83 -7.00 7.65 5.66
CA ARG A 83 -5.80 6.84 5.70
C ARG A 83 -6.21 5.37 5.55
N LYS A 84 -5.66 4.66 4.56
CA LYS A 84 -5.79 3.19 4.52
C LYS A 84 -5.20 2.64 5.84
N PRO A 85 -5.88 1.70 6.53
CA PRO A 85 -5.28 1.07 7.70
C PRO A 85 -3.98 0.42 7.25
N ASN A 86 -2.92 0.58 8.03
CA ASN A 86 -1.67 -0.17 7.85
C ASN A 86 -1.97 -1.63 8.18
N TRP A 87 -2.52 -2.37 7.22
CA TRP A 87 -2.66 -3.82 7.34
C TRP A 87 -1.26 -4.37 7.18
N LEU A 88 -0.74 -4.98 8.25
CA LEU A 88 0.60 -5.56 8.34
C LEU A 88 0.98 -6.32 7.05
N ILE A 89 1.74 -5.69 6.17
CA ILE A 89 2.58 -6.36 5.19
C ILE A 89 3.88 -6.67 5.93
N TRP A 90 3.94 -7.84 6.54
CA TRP A 90 5.16 -8.54 6.94
C TRP A 90 5.06 -9.96 6.43
#